data_AF-A0A849TF64-F1
#
_entry.id   AF-A0A849TF64-F1
#
_cell.length_a   1.000
_cell.length_b   1.000
_cell.length_c   1.000
_cell.angle_alpha   90.00
_cell.angle_beta   90.00
_cell.angle_gamma   90.00
#
_symmetry.space_group_name_H-M   'P 1'
#
loop_
_entity.id
_entity.type
_entity.pdbx_description
1 polymer ?
#
loop_
_entity_poly.entity_id
_entity_poly.type
_entity_poly.pdbx_seq_one_letter_code
_entity_poly.pdbx_strand_id
1 'polypeptide(L)'
;MSKNAHFIADKFWRGDLVSCDSKLVPWLRDHGSLTRRIQLRCNHFVVRKVHSGLARITWDESTLLGIASQRLAYSREVFLYADNQPVVFAHSTCAPKHLCGAWAAVAGLGNQPLGALLFAHPLIKRQPLHYKA
;
A
#
# COMPACT_ATOMS: atom_id res chain seq x y z
N MET A 1 17.21 14.87 -19.99
CA MET A 1 16.95 15.82 -18.89
C MET A 1 16.33 15.07 -17.72
N SER A 2 17.15 14.66 -16.76
CA SER A 2 16.71 13.89 -15.59
C SER A 2 15.89 14.79 -14.67
N LYS A 3 14.57 14.59 -14.60
CA LYS A 3 13.75 15.22 -13.56
C LYS A 3 14.09 14.52 -12.26
N ASN A 4 14.88 15.19 -11.41
CA ASN A 4 15.04 14.79 -10.02
C ASN A 4 13.65 14.58 -9.42
N ALA A 5 13.34 13.33 -9.04
CA ALA A 5 12.18 13.04 -8.24
C ALA A 5 12.37 13.79 -6.91
N HIS A 6 11.69 14.92 -6.75
CA HIS A 6 11.60 15.57 -5.45
C HIS A 6 10.83 14.63 -4.52
N PHE A 7 11.57 13.87 -3.72
CA PHE A 7 11.01 13.05 -2.65
C PHE A 7 10.49 13.99 -1.57
N ILE A 8 9.20 13.92 -1.30
CA ILE A 8 8.58 14.67 -0.21
C ILE A 8 8.83 13.86 1.06
N ALA A 9 9.57 14.43 2.01
CA ALA A 9 9.74 13.83 3.32
C ALA A 9 8.37 13.70 4.00
N ASP A 10 8.06 12.51 4.49
CA ASP A 10 6.82 12.26 5.22
C ASP A 10 6.87 12.97 6.58
N LYS A 11 5.97 13.93 6.76
CA LYS A 11 5.81 14.69 8.00
C LYS A 11 4.58 14.24 8.79
N PHE A 12 3.80 13.32 8.25
CA PHE A 12 2.50 12.90 8.80
C PHE A 12 2.62 11.60 9.60
N TRP A 13 3.56 10.74 9.19
CA TRP A 13 3.85 9.46 9.81
C TRP A 13 5.26 9.46 10.40
N ARG A 14 5.49 8.65 11.44
CA ARG A 14 6.78 8.54 12.13
C ARG A 14 7.67 7.50 11.45
N GLY A 15 8.97 7.79 11.32
CA GLY A 15 9.94 6.82 10.80
C GLY A 15 10.18 5.62 11.73
N ASP A 16 9.92 5.80 13.01
CA ASP A 16 10.15 4.77 14.02
C ASP A 16 8.84 4.24 14.62
N LEU A 17 8.87 2.95 14.98
CA LEU A 17 7.82 2.29 15.73
C LEU A 17 7.89 2.73 17.20
N VAL A 18 7.00 3.64 17.61
CA VAL A 18 6.87 4.10 19.00
C VAL A 18 5.63 3.47 19.63
N SER A 19 5.78 2.82 20.80
CA SER A 19 4.67 2.29 21.62
C SER A 19 3.74 1.30 20.90
N CYS A 20 4.32 0.28 20.25
CA CYS A 20 3.60 -0.79 19.55
C CYS A 20 3.60 -2.10 20.38
N ASP A 21 2.52 -2.88 20.31
CA ASP A 21 2.50 -4.23 20.88
C ASP A 21 3.66 -5.06 20.29
N SER A 22 4.50 -5.61 21.18
CA SER A 22 5.60 -6.51 20.85
C SER A 22 5.23 -7.61 19.83
N LYS A 23 3.98 -8.08 19.82
CA LYS A 23 3.49 -9.10 18.88
C LYS A 23 3.34 -8.57 17.45
N LEU A 24 3.10 -7.27 17.28
CA LEU A 24 2.96 -6.61 15.98
C LEU A 24 4.29 -6.16 15.39
N VAL A 25 5.32 -5.92 16.22
CA VAL A 25 6.64 -5.48 15.77
C VAL A 25 7.22 -6.36 14.65
N PRO A 26 7.18 -7.71 14.73
CA PRO A 26 7.66 -8.57 13.64
C PRO A 26 6.91 -8.36 12.32
N TRP A 27 5.61 -8.04 12.37
CA TRP A 27 4.80 -7.79 11.17
C TRP A 27 5.08 -6.42 10.56
N LEU A 28 5.28 -5.40 11.39
CA LEU A 28 5.50 -4.02 10.98
C LEU A 28 6.94 -3.74 10.51
N ARG A 29 7.91 -4.55 10.93
CA ARG A 29 9.32 -4.45 10.48
C ARG A 29 9.65 -5.35 9.29
N ASP A 30 8.70 -6.15 8.82
CA ASP A 30 8.97 -7.09 7.73
C ASP A 30 9.19 -6.36 6.39
N HIS A 31 10.35 -6.63 5.80
CA HIS A 31 10.69 -6.12 4.47
C HIS A 31 10.09 -6.98 3.34
N GLY A 32 9.58 -8.16 3.64
CA GLY A 32 8.90 -9.06 2.70
C GLY A 32 7.41 -8.75 2.48
N SER A 33 6.76 -9.66 1.75
CA SER A 33 5.34 -9.55 1.40
C SER A 33 4.44 -9.94 2.57
N LEU A 34 3.66 -8.98 3.09
CA LEU A 34 2.64 -9.22 4.12
C LEU A 34 1.65 -10.33 3.69
N THR A 35 1.23 -10.33 2.43
CA THR A 35 0.39 -11.39 1.85
C THR A 35 1.03 -12.77 2.00
N ARG A 36 2.31 -12.91 1.62
CA ARG A 36 3.01 -14.19 1.71
C ARG A 36 3.10 -14.66 3.17
N ARG A 37 3.36 -13.73 4.09
CA ARG A 37 3.46 -14.04 5.51
C ARG A 37 2.16 -14.52 6.13
N ILE A 38 1.02 -13.95 5.72
CA ILE A 38 -0.32 -14.40 6.13
C ILE A 38 -0.59 -15.79 5.56
N GLN A 39 -0.34 -16.01 4.27
CA GLN A 39 -0.54 -17.31 3.62
C GLN A 39 0.23 -18.46 4.29
N LEU A 40 1.42 -18.20 4.84
CA LEU A 40 2.19 -19.19 5.60
C LEU A 40 1.59 -19.54 6.97
N ARG A 41 0.54 -18.85 7.41
CA ARG A 41 -0.06 -18.96 8.76
C ARG A 41 -1.57 -19.25 8.73
N CYS A 42 -2.15 -19.47 7.56
CA CYS A 42 -3.55 -19.81 7.38
C CYS A 42 -3.71 -20.89 6.32
N ASN A 43 -4.82 -21.63 6.37
CA ASN A 43 -5.14 -22.63 5.35
C ASN A 43 -5.79 -21.99 4.12
N HIS A 44 -6.60 -20.95 4.33
CA HIS A 44 -7.34 -20.27 3.28
C HIS A 44 -7.11 -18.77 3.29
N PHE A 45 -6.53 -18.24 2.22
CA PHE A 45 -6.28 -16.80 2.04
C PHE A 45 -7.14 -16.23 0.92
N VAL A 46 -7.83 -15.12 1.19
CA VAL A 46 -8.66 -14.42 0.19
C VAL A 46 -8.48 -12.91 0.30
N VAL A 47 -8.42 -12.22 -0.85
CA VAL A 47 -8.56 -10.77 -0.91
C VAL A 47 -9.99 -10.45 -1.32
N ARG A 48 -10.68 -9.60 -0.55
CA ARG A 48 -12.00 -9.08 -0.91
C ARG A 48 -11.91 -7.59 -1.16
N LYS A 49 -12.19 -7.17 -2.38
CA LYS A 49 -12.22 -5.76 -2.76
C LYS A 49 -13.45 -5.07 -2.17
N VAL A 50 -13.23 -3.94 -1.52
CA VAL A 50 -14.27 -3.04 -0.98
C VAL A 50 -14.48 -1.88 -1.96
N HIS A 51 -13.40 -1.22 -2.35
CA HIS A 51 -13.41 -0.10 -3.29
C HIS A 51 -12.27 -0.21 -4.32
N SER A 52 -12.51 0.27 -5.54
CA SER A 52 -11.46 0.48 -6.54
C SER A 52 -11.95 1.46 -7.60
N GLY A 53 -11.30 2.62 -7.70
CA GLY A 53 -11.66 3.64 -8.67
C GLY A 53 -10.99 4.97 -8.38
N LEU A 54 -11.41 6.02 -9.10
CA LEU A 54 -11.00 7.39 -8.77
C LEU A 54 -11.76 7.87 -7.54
N ALA A 55 -11.04 8.35 -6.54
CA ALA A 55 -11.60 8.88 -5.31
C ALA A 55 -10.79 10.08 -4.80
N ARG A 56 -11.39 10.83 -3.86
CA ARG A 56 -10.63 11.79 -3.05
C ARG A 56 -9.82 11.00 -2.03
N ILE A 57 -8.57 11.40 -1.87
CA ILE A 57 -7.61 10.78 -0.94
C ILE A 57 -7.37 11.70 0.25
N THR A 58 -6.78 11.18 1.31
CA THR A 58 -6.53 11.99 2.52
C THR A 58 -5.46 13.04 2.24
N TRP A 59 -5.39 14.05 3.12
CA TRP A 59 -4.51 15.19 2.90
C TRP A 59 -3.02 14.80 2.95
N ASP A 60 -2.63 13.90 3.84
CA ASP A 60 -1.29 13.32 3.91
C ASP A 60 -0.94 12.57 2.63
N GLU A 61 -1.83 11.73 2.11
CA GLU A 61 -1.65 11.04 0.83
C GLU A 61 -1.50 12.01 -0.34
N SER A 62 -2.35 13.03 -0.41
CA SER A 62 -2.29 14.04 -1.48
C SER A 62 -0.96 14.79 -1.48
N THR A 63 -0.43 15.10 -0.30
CA THR A 63 0.86 15.74 -0.12
C THR A 63 1.99 14.82 -0.56
N LEU A 64 2.00 13.57 -0.11
CA LEU A 64 3.03 12.59 -0.46
C LEU A 64 3.04 12.25 -1.96
N LEU A 65 1.87 12.19 -2.60
CA LEU A 65 1.74 11.93 -4.04
C LEU A 65 1.98 13.19 -4.91
N GLY A 66 2.09 14.37 -4.31
CA GLY A 66 2.22 15.65 -5.01
C GLY A 66 1.01 15.96 -5.90
N ILE A 67 -0.20 15.66 -5.39
CA ILE A 67 -1.48 15.90 -6.07
C ILE A 67 -2.22 17.01 -5.32
N ALA A 68 -2.79 17.97 -6.04
CA ALA A 68 -3.63 18.99 -5.42
C ALA A 68 -4.85 18.36 -4.72
N SER A 69 -5.22 18.86 -3.54
CA SER A 69 -6.29 18.31 -2.68
C SER A 69 -7.69 18.20 -3.32
N GLN A 70 -7.90 18.92 -4.44
CA GLN A 70 -9.15 18.90 -5.22
C GLN A 70 -9.14 17.86 -6.35
N ARG A 71 -8.00 17.22 -6.64
CA ARG A 71 -7.89 16.22 -7.70
C ARG A 71 -8.14 14.82 -7.16
N LEU A 72 -8.74 13.99 -8.00
CA LEU A 72 -8.93 12.57 -7.72
C LEU A 72 -7.62 11.81 -7.94
N ALA A 73 -7.41 10.78 -7.13
CA ALA A 73 -6.39 9.77 -7.34
C ALA A 73 -7.06 8.40 -7.46
N TYR A 74 -6.35 7.43 -8.03
CA TYR A 74 -6.82 6.06 -7.95
C TYR A 74 -6.70 5.58 -6.51
N SER A 75 -7.78 5.05 -5.98
CA SER A 75 -7.88 4.47 -4.64
C SER A 75 -8.34 3.03 -4.76
N ARG A 76 -7.76 2.16 -3.94
CA ARG A 76 -8.13 0.75 -3.81
C ARG A 76 -8.14 0.35 -2.34
N GLU A 77 -9.28 -0.15 -1.90
CA GLU A 77 -9.49 -0.64 -0.54
C GLU A 77 -9.88 -2.11 -0.59
N VAL A 78 -9.18 -2.92 0.20
CA VAL A 78 -9.42 -4.36 0.28
C VAL A 78 -9.30 -4.87 1.71
N PHE A 79 -10.00 -5.97 2.00
CA PHE A 79 -9.72 -6.80 3.15
C PHE A 79 -8.91 -8.03 2.74
N LEU A 80 -7.90 -8.36 3.54
CA LEU A 80 -7.22 -9.65 3.48
C LEU A 80 -7.85 -10.56 4.54
N TYR A 81 -8.36 -11.70 4.09
CA TYR A 81 -8.96 -12.73 4.92
C TYR A 81 -7.98 -13.89 5.11
N ALA A 82 -7.86 -14.37 6.34
CA ALA A 82 -7.19 -15.60 6.71
C ALA A 82 -8.22 -16.50 7.41
N ASP A 83 -8.45 -17.69 6.88
CA ASP A 83 -9.41 -18.67 7.42
C ASP A 83 -10.79 -18.05 7.71
N ASN A 84 -11.30 -17.31 6.72
CA ASN A 84 -12.57 -16.57 6.76
C ASN A 84 -12.65 -15.41 7.76
N GLN A 85 -11.56 -15.06 8.45
CA GLN A 85 -11.48 -13.89 9.32
C GLN A 85 -10.77 -12.73 8.63
N PRO A 86 -11.33 -11.51 8.62
CA PRO A 86 -10.62 -10.33 8.11
C PRO A 86 -9.48 -9.98 9.07
N VAL A 87 -8.24 -10.02 8.59
CA VAL A 87 -7.04 -9.78 9.40
C VAL A 87 -6.33 -8.47 9.08
N VAL A 88 -6.55 -7.93 7.87
CA VAL A 88 -5.95 -6.67 7.43
C VAL A 88 -6.93 -5.91 6.55
N PHE A 89 -7.17 -4.64 6.86
CA PHE A 89 -7.67 -3.66 5.91
C PHE A 89 -6.49 -2.98 5.22
N ALA A 90 -6.49 -2.93 3.90
CA ALA A 90 -5.43 -2.31 3.12
C ALA A 90 -6.01 -1.27 2.17
N HIS A 91 -5.45 -0.07 2.26
CA HIS A 91 -5.73 1.06 1.38
C HIS A 91 -4.49 1.35 0.54
N SER A 92 -4.69 1.68 -0.74
CA SER A 92 -3.60 1.98 -1.66
C SER A 92 -4.02 3.07 -2.62
N THR A 93 -3.17 4.08 -2.79
CA THR A 93 -3.45 5.22 -3.63
C THR A 93 -2.35 5.43 -4.67
N CYS A 94 -2.73 5.90 -5.86
CA CYS A 94 -1.80 6.17 -6.95
C CYS A 94 -2.23 7.41 -7.74
N ALA A 95 -1.27 8.28 -8.05
CA ALA A 95 -1.52 9.42 -8.92
C ALA A 95 -1.96 8.92 -10.31
N PRO A 96 -3.01 9.50 -10.94
CA PRO A 96 -3.48 9.03 -12.25
C PRO A 96 -2.39 9.05 -13.32
N LYS A 97 -1.50 10.05 -13.28
CA LYS A 97 -0.34 10.17 -14.17
C LYS A 97 0.69 9.02 -14.04
N HIS A 98 0.69 8.29 -12.94
CA HIS A 98 1.59 7.16 -12.68
C HIS A 98 0.95 5.81 -13.00
N LEU A 99 -0.35 5.75 -13.32
CA LEU A 99 -1.03 4.51 -13.75
C LEU A 99 -0.69 4.15 -15.20
N CYS A 100 0.59 4.01 -15.50
CA CYS A 100 1.11 3.62 -16.80
C CYS A 100 2.25 2.60 -16.64
N GLY A 101 2.58 1.88 -17.71
CA GLY A 101 3.59 0.81 -17.67
C GLY A 101 3.27 -0.24 -16.60
N ALA A 102 4.28 -0.61 -15.79
CA ALA A 102 4.15 -1.59 -14.71
C ALA A 102 3.01 -1.28 -13.71
N TRP A 103 2.69 0.00 -13.52
CA TRP A 103 1.68 0.47 -12.57
C TRP A 103 0.25 0.44 -13.14
N ALA A 104 0.08 0.28 -14.46
CA ALA A 104 -1.26 0.10 -15.06
C ALA A 104 -1.94 -1.17 -14.52
N ALA A 105 -1.16 -2.22 -14.24
CA ALA A 105 -1.66 -3.46 -13.64
C ALA A 105 -2.30 -3.25 -12.26
N VAL A 106 -1.92 -2.21 -11.51
CA VAL A 106 -2.51 -1.89 -10.19
C VAL A 106 -4.00 -1.61 -10.31
N ALA A 107 -4.43 -0.90 -11.37
CA ALA A 107 -5.83 -0.61 -11.60
C ALA A 107 -6.66 -1.88 -11.91
N GLY A 108 -6.02 -2.91 -12.48
CA GLY A 108 -6.64 -4.17 -12.88
C GLY A 108 -6.58 -5.29 -11.84
N LEU A 109 -6.02 -5.07 -10.65
CA LEU A 109 -5.76 -6.15 -9.68
C LEU A 109 -7.01 -6.88 -9.19
N GLY A 110 -8.18 -6.24 -9.17
CA GLY A 110 -9.40 -6.86 -8.65
C GLY A 110 -9.19 -7.45 -7.24
N ASN A 111 -9.39 -8.76 -7.11
CA ASN A 111 -9.18 -9.54 -5.88
C ASN A 111 -7.78 -10.18 -5.78
N GLN A 112 -6.78 -9.65 -6.48
CA GLN A 112 -5.39 -10.10 -6.37
C GLN A 112 -4.62 -9.25 -5.34
N PRO A 113 -3.70 -9.84 -4.56
CA PRO A 113 -2.88 -9.09 -3.61
C PRO A 113 -1.90 -8.17 -4.35
N LEU A 114 -1.86 -6.90 -3.95
CA LEU A 114 -0.93 -5.92 -4.50
C LEU A 114 0.54 -6.34 -4.29
N GLY A 115 0.83 -7.00 -3.17
CA GLY A 115 2.18 -7.47 -2.86
C GLY A 115 2.75 -8.42 -3.93
N ALA A 116 1.94 -9.25 -4.58
CA ALA A 116 2.45 -10.11 -5.65
C ALA A 116 3.04 -9.31 -6.81
N LEU A 117 2.43 -8.17 -7.16
CA LEU A 117 2.95 -7.26 -8.18
C LEU A 117 4.18 -6.48 -7.69
N LEU A 118 4.11 -5.92 -6.47
CA LEU A 118 5.15 -5.06 -5.94
C LEU A 118 6.49 -5.79 -5.72
N PHE A 119 6.43 -7.04 -5.25
CA PHE A 119 7.62 -7.82 -4.91
C PHE A 119 8.16 -8.65 -6.07
N ALA A 120 7.40 -8.81 -7.17
CA ALA A 120 7.87 -9.52 -8.35
C ALA A 120 8.60 -8.61 -9.36
N HIS A 121 8.36 -7.29 -9.33
CA HIS A 121 8.88 -6.39 -10.35
C HIS A 121 10.21 -5.72 -9.91
N PRO A 122 11.34 -5.97 -10.60
CA PRO A 122 12.68 -5.54 -10.14
C PRO A 122 12.92 -4.02 -10.18
N LEU A 123 12.06 -3.26 -10.87
CA LEU A 123 12.17 -1.81 -10.98
C LEU A 123 11.47 -1.08 -9.82
N ILE A 124 10.67 -1.80 -9.01
CA ILE A 124 9.97 -1.22 -7.88
C ILE A 124 10.93 -1.11 -6.70
N LYS A 125 11.18 0.11 -6.26
CA LYS A 125 11.96 0.39 -5.05
C LYS A 125 11.01 0.77 -3.91
N ARG A 126 11.01 -0.06 -2.88
CA ARG A 126 10.28 0.21 -1.64
C ARG A 126 11.00 1.30 -0.83
N GLN A 127 10.27 2.32 -0.41
CA GLN A 127 10.75 3.32 0.54
C GLN A 127 10.63 2.79 1.99
N PRO A 128 11.35 3.38 2.95
CA PRO A 128 11.16 3.07 4.37
C PRO A 128 9.69 3.14 4.77
N LEU A 129 9.30 2.26 5.69
CA LEU A 129 7.96 2.32 6.28
C LEU A 129 7.88 3.46 7.28
N HIS A 130 6.72 4.12 7.32
CA HIS A 130 6.37 5.05 8.38
C HIS A 130 5.11 4.59 9.11
N TYR A 131 4.95 5.01 10.36
CA TYR A 131 4.00 4.45 11.31
C TYR A 131 3.19 5.54 12.00
N LYS A 132 1.94 5.20 12.35
CA LYS A 132 1.05 6.03 13.14
C LYS A 132 0.47 5.17 14.25
N ALA A 133 0.47 5.70 15.48
CA ALA A 133 -0.10 5.07 16.66
C ALA A 133 -1.61 5.29 16.70
#